data_AF-A0A9X1QJE4-F1
#
_entry.id   AF-A0A9X1QJE4-F1
#
_cell.length_a   1.000
_cell.length_b   1.000
_cell.length_c   1.000
_cell.angle_alpha   90.00
_cell.angle_beta   90.00
_cell.angle_gamma   90.00
#
_symmetry.space_group_name_H-M   'P 1'
#
loop_
_entity.id
_entity.type
_entity.pdbx_description
1 polymer ?
#
loop_
_entity_poly.entity_id
_entity_poly.type
_entity_poly.pdbx_seq_one_letter_code
_entity_poly.pdbx_strand_id
1 'polypeptide(L)'
;MKNFVILLAFAGLAACNRNGSEDGKAPVSATPAALSFEGADYKDDAAKIAHGKRLATILDCTGCHGENLQGKNVTADDPNYGDMNAPNVTLLLEKYSDADLDKLFRHGVPKDGREFWFMPVESFQFLSDDDYEALKAYIRSFKPAGTQLPPIKKGKGFYEDVERGFGDAQQQIARYRANLPSDMGKEHEWGRYLVETTCTACHNSQLQGYEGFTPNLDVAGAYSEAELTRLLTTGEGKVKKELGMMSDMARNHFSQLTSRERDAIVDYVLARAGRPQPAQAQ
;
A
#
# COMPACT_ATOMS: atom_id res chain seq x y z
N MET A 1 37.42 -10.59 63.71
CA MET A 1 36.23 -9.73 63.66
C MET A 1 36.54 -8.52 62.79
N LYS A 2 35.68 -8.31 61.77
CA LYS A 2 35.47 -7.11 60.94
C LYS A 2 36.52 -6.70 59.89
N ASN A 3 36.15 -7.03 58.66
CA ASN A 3 36.52 -6.42 57.38
C ASN A 3 36.32 -4.89 57.38
N PHE A 4 37.17 -4.17 56.65
CA PHE A 4 36.79 -2.92 55.98
C PHE A 4 37.46 -2.86 54.61
N VAL A 5 36.63 -2.83 53.56
CA VAL A 5 37.00 -2.72 52.15
C VAL A 5 36.88 -1.25 51.75
N ILE A 6 37.91 -0.78 51.04
CA ILE A 6 38.09 0.53 50.41
C ILE A 6 37.30 0.58 49.09
N LEU A 7 36.76 1.74 48.69
CA LEU A 7 36.78 2.32 47.31
C LEU A 7 35.84 3.55 47.27
N LEU A 8 36.37 4.78 47.35
CA LEU A 8 36.77 5.67 46.26
C LEU A 8 35.63 6.00 45.27
N ALA A 9 35.13 7.22 45.44
CA ALA A 9 34.14 7.88 44.60
C ALA A 9 34.74 8.34 43.26
N PHE A 10 34.01 8.13 42.17
CA PHE A 10 34.16 8.92 40.94
C PHE A 10 32.79 9.35 40.44
N ALA A 11 32.68 10.65 40.21
CA ALA A 11 31.49 11.35 39.78
C ALA A 11 31.13 11.02 38.32
N GLY A 12 29.89 10.62 38.08
CA GLY A 12 29.30 10.55 36.75
C GLY A 12 28.33 11.73 36.56
N LEU A 13 28.65 12.63 35.62
CA LEU A 13 27.70 13.62 35.11
C LEU A 13 26.57 12.88 34.37
N ALA A 14 25.37 12.89 34.93
CA ALA A 14 24.15 12.56 34.21
C ALA A 14 23.62 13.85 33.57
N ALA A 15 23.90 14.05 32.28
CA ALA A 15 23.23 15.04 31.46
C ALA A 15 21.89 14.48 31.00
N CYS A 16 20.85 15.31 31.11
CA CYS A 16 19.46 15.01 30.79
C CYS A 16 19.31 14.65 29.30
N ASN A 17 18.57 13.57 29.00
CA ASN A 17 17.94 13.43 27.69
C ASN A 17 16.42 13.47 27.88
N ARG A 18 15.85 14.65 27.63
CA ARG A 18 14.40 14.88 27.47
C ARG A 18 14.08 14.59 26.01
N ASN A 19 13.46 13.45 25.73
CA ASN A 19 12.63 13.31 24.53
C ASN A 19 11.19 13.11 25.00
N GLY A 20 10.35 14.05 24.57
CA GLY A 20 8.93 14.11 24.88
C GLY A 20 8.21 12.85 24.42
N SER A 21 7.29 12.42 25.26
CA SER A 21 6.28 11.43 24.94
C SER A 21 5.31 12.00 23.91
N GLU A 22 5.44 11.58 22.65
CA GLU A 22 4.30 11.57 21.74
C GLU A 22 3.32 10.48 22.18
N ASP A 23 2.03 10.78 22.06
CA ASP A 23 0.94 10.09 22.72
C ASP A 23 0.95 8.56 22.51
N GLY A 24 0.92 7.83 23.63
CA GLY A 24 1.00 6.38 23.72
C GLY A 24 -0.20 5.62 23.17
N LYS A 25 -0.58 5.84 21.91
CA LYS A 25 -1.44 4.92 21.16
C LYS A 25 -0.57 3.76 20.70
N ALA A 26 -0.80 2.57 21.23
CA ALA A 26 -0.11 1.37 20.74
C ALA A 26 -0.27 1.28 19.21
N PRO A 27 0.80 0.96 18.45
CA PRO A 27 0.68 0.83 17.01
C PRO A 27 -0.41 -0.19 16.68
N VAL A 28 -1.36 0.18 15.82
CA VAL A 28 -2.39 -0.74 15.33
C VAL A 28 -1.67 -1.95 14.74
N SER A 29 -1.92 -3.14 15.28
CA SER A 29 -1.37 -4.38 14.69
C SER A 29 -2.01 -4.58 13.32
N ALA A 30 -1.24 -5.01 12.31
CA ALA A 30 -1.81 -5.50 11.05
C ALA A 30 -2.55 -6.81 11.33
N THR A 31 -3.78 -6.67 11.82
CA THR A 31 -4.71 -7.79 11.89
C THR A 31 -5.32 -7.92 10.51
N PRO A 32 -5.29 -9.12 9.89
CA PRO A 32 -5.98 -9.35 8.63
C PRO A 32 -7.43 -8.88 8.72
N ALA A 33 -7.93 -8.23 7.66
CA ALA A 33 -9.33 -7.87 7.61
C ALA A 33 -10.21 -9.13 7.59
N ALA A 34 -11.36 -9.07 8.27
CA ALA A 34 -12.40 -10.09 8.16
C ALA A 34 -13.19 -9.97 6.83
N LEU A 35 -13.00 -8.88 6.10
CA LEU A 35 -13.65 -8.57 4.82
C LEU A 35 -12.69 -8.90 3.69
N SER A 36 -13.21 -9.42 2.58
CA SER A 36 -12.42 -9.81 1.42
C SER A 36 -12.93 -9.17 0.13
N PHE A 37 -12.15 -9.28 -0.95
CA PHE A 37 -12.66 -9.07 -2.30
C PHE A 37 -13.67 -10.18 -2.65
N GLU A 38 -14.53 -9.90 -3.62
CA GLU A 38 -15.48 -10.88 -4.14
C GLU A 38 -14.72 -11.96 -4.91
N GLY A 39 -15.00 -13.24 -4.61
CA GLY A 39 -14.29 -14.40 -5.16
C GLY A 39 -13.28 -15.07 -4.20
N ALA A 40 -13.13 -14.55 -2.99
CA ALA A 40 -12.26 -15.14 -1.96
C ALA A 40 -12.75 -16.50 -1.42
N ASP A 41 -14.03 -16.87 -1.63
CA ASP A 41 -14.60 -18.16 -1.23
C ASP A 41 -14.35 -19.29 -2.26
N TYR A 42 -13.12 -19.37 -2.77
CA TYR A 42 -12.71 -20.29 -3.84
C TYR A 42 -12.99 -21.76 -3.49
N LYS A 43 -13.39 -22.56 -4.49
CA LYS A 43 -13.78 -23.97 -4.31
C LYS A 43 -12.65 -24.97 -4.58
N ASP A 44 -11.61 -24.54 -5.29
CA ASP A 44 -10.44 -25.34 -5.65
C ASP A 44 -9.21 -24.46 -5.91
N ASP A 45 -8.05 -25.08 -6.15
CA ASP A 45 -6.78 -24.38 -6.41
C ASP A 45 -6.80 -23.54 -7.68
N ALA A 46 -7.55 -23.95 -8.72
CA ALA A 46 -7.64 -23.20 -9.95
C ALA A 46 -8.42 -21.89 -9.74
N ALA A 47 -9.53 -21.95 -9.00
CA ALA A 47 -10.29 -20.78 -8.58
C ALA A 47 -9.47 -19.86 -7.66
N LYS A 48 -8.69 -20.43 -6.73
CA LYS A 48 -7.77 -19.67 -5.87
C LYS A 48 -6.73 -18.90 -6.68
N ILE A 49 -6.07 -19.55 -7.63
CA ILE A 49 -5.08 -18.91 -8.51
C ILE A 49 -5.73 -17.86 -9.41
N ALA A 50 -6.95 -18.11 -9.92
CA ALA A 50 -7.69 -17.14 -10.71
C ALA A 50 -8.05 -15.88 -9.91
N HIS A 51 -8.49 -16.03 -8.66
CA HIS A 51 -8.71 -14.91 -7.74
C HIS A 51 -7.41 -14.16 -7.46
N GLY A 52 -6.32 -14.87 -7.18
CA GLY A 52 -5.00 -14.27 -6.99
C GLY A 52 -4.51 -13.47 -8.20
N LYS A 53 -4.75 -13.97 -9.42
CA LYS A 53 -4.43 -13.26 -10.66
C LYS A 53 -5.22 -11.96 -10.76
N ARG A 54 -6.52 -12.02 -10.47
CA ARG A 54 -7.42 -10.86 -10.48
C ARG A 54 -6.94 -9.79 -9.48
N LEU A 55 -6.59 -10.20 -8.26
CA LEU A 55 -6.02 -9.30 -7.25
C LEU A 55 -4.68 -8.70 -7.68
N ALA A 56 -3.78 -9.50 -8.25
CA ALA A 56 -2.50 -9.00 -8.77
C ALA A 56 -2.69 -7.94 -9.86
N THR A 57 -3.76 -8.02 -10.65
CA THR A 57 -4.15 -6.98 -11.60
C THR A 57 -4.72 -5.75 -10.90
N ILE A 58 -5.71 -5.91 -10.01
CA ILE A 58 -6.36 -4.78 -9.30
C ILE A 58 -5.35 -3.98 -8.47
N LEU A 59 -4.42 -4.67 -7.81
CA LEU A 59 -3.38 -4.10 -6.94
C LEU A 59 -2.11 -3.68 -7.71
N ASP A 60 -2.17 -3.70 -9.05
CA ASP A 60 -1.09 -3.33 -9.97
C ASP A 60 0.29 -3.93 -9.65
N CYS A 61 0.32 -5.23 -9.35
CA CYS A 61 1.60 -5.93 -9.15
C CYS A 61 2.44 -5.94 -10.44
N THR A 62 1.77 -5.99 -11.60
CA THR A 62 2.41 -6.07 -12.92
C THR A 62 2.98 -4.75 -13.43
N GLY A 63 2.48 -3.59 -12.97
CA GLY A 63 3.02 -2.29 -13.35
C GLY A 63 4.49 -2.13 -12.94
N CYS A 64 4.82 -2.62 -11.74
CA CYS A 64 6.19 -2.62 -11.23
C CYS A 64 6.96 -3.90 -11.58
N HIS A 65 6.38 -5.09 -11.37
CA HIS A 65 7.10 -6.35 -11.56
C HIS A 65 7.04 -6.89 -13.01
N GLY A 66 6.38 -6.19 -13.93
CA GLY A 66 6.15 -6.63 -15.31
C GLY A 66 5.08 -7.72 -15.41
N GLU A 67 4.55 -7.93 -16.62
CA GLU A 67 3.45 -8.89 -16.87
C GLU A 67 3.77 -10.33 -16.44
N ASN A 68 5.05 -10.71 -16.53
CA ASN A 68 5.53 -12.04 -16.16
C ASN A 68 6.15 -12.10 -14.75
N LEU A 69 6.03 -11.02 -13.96
CA LEU A 69 6.63 -10.86 -12.63
C LEU A 69 8.16 -11.02 -12.62
N GLN A 70 8.83 -10.73 -13.73
CA GLN A 70 10.28 -10.85 -13.92
C GLN A 70 11.06 -9.58 -13.57
N GLY A 71 10.37 -8.55 -13.08
CA GLY A 71 10.95 -7.26 -12.73
C GLY A 71 11.01 -6.30 -13.92
N LYS A 72 11.01 -5.00 -13.60
CA LYS A 72 11.17 -3.90 -14.56
C LYS A 72 11.87 -2.73 -13.85
N ASN A 73 12.62 -1.91 -14.60
CA ASN A 73 13.01 -0.58 -14.14
C ASN A 73 11.81 0.36 -14.28
N VAL A 74 11.18 0.73 -13.17
CA VAL A 74 9.95 1.54 -13.20
C VAL A 74 10.20 3.01 -13.52
N THR A 75 11.46 3.46 -13.43
CA THR A 75 11.90 4.82 -13.74
C THR A 75 12.79 4.88 -14.98
N ALA A 76 12.69 3.89 -15.88
CA ALA A 76 13.49 3.84 -17.10
C ALA A 76 13.38 5.13 -17.96
N ASP A 77 12.21 5.78 -17.93
CA ASP A 77 11.92 7.00 -18.67
C ASP A 77 12.19 8.29 -17.85
N ASP A 78 12.62 8.16 -16.60
CA ASP A 78 13.03 9.28 -15.73
C ASP A 78 14.42 9.05 -15.12
N PRO A 79 15.49 9.38 -15.87
CA PRO A 79 16.86 9.24 -15.40
C PRO A 79 17.19 10.10 -14.16
N ASN A 80 16.42 11.17 -13.88
CA ASN A 80 16.64 12.02 -12.71
C ASN A 80 16.30 11.27 -11.41
N TYR A 81 15.37 10.33 -11.47
CA TYR A 81 14.99 9.50 -10.32
C TYR A 81 16.02 8.40 -10.01
N GLY A 82 16.80 7.99 -11.01
CA GLY A 82 17.73 6.86 -10.93
C GLY A 82 17.08 5.55 -11.42
N ASP A 83 17.64 4.40 -11.06
CA ASP A 83 17.14 3.08 -11.48
C ASP A 83 16.33 2.42 -10.36
N MET A 84 15.00 2.52 -10.45
CA MET A 84 14.08 1.85 -9.52
C MET A 84 13.71 0.49 -10.07
N ASN A 85 14.60 -0.47 -9.87
CA ASN A 85 14.43 -1.84 -10.34
C ASN A 85 13.54 -2.64 -9.38
N ALA A 86 12.31 -2.97 -9.81
CA ALA A 86 11.50 -3.96 -9.12
C ALA A 86 12.14 -5.35 -9.30
N PRO A 87 12.20 -6.19 -8.25
CA PRO A 87 12.86 -7.48 -8.33
C PRO A 87 12.08 -8.48 -9.21
N ASN A 88 12.80 -9.45 -9.78
CA ASN A 88 12.22 -10.63 -10.41
C ASN A 88 11.63 -11.54 -9.33
N VAL A 89 10.31 -11.52 -9.21
CA VAL A 89 9.56 -12.28 -8.21
C VAL A 89 9.72 -13.78 -8.44
N THR A 90 9.74 -14.21 -9.70
CA THR A 90 9.85 -15.64 -10.08
C THR A 90 11.15 -16.29 -9.61
N LEU A 91 12.24 -15.52 -9.48
CA LEU A 91 13.53 -16.00 -8.98
C LEU A 91 13.67 -15.90 -7.45
N LEU A 92 12.90 -15.02 -6.81
CA LEU A 92 13.00 -14.78 -5.37
C LEU A 92 12.02 -15.61 -4.56
N LEU A 93 10.84 -15.96 -5.09
CA LEU A 93 9.78 -16.61 -4.33
C LEU A 93 10.19 -17.94 -3.69
N GLU A 94 11.01 -18.76 -4.35
CA GLU A 94 11.49 -20.03 -3.80
C GLU A 94 12.34 -19.84 -2.52
N LYS A 95 12.92 -18.63 -2.35
CA LYS A 95 13.73 -18.29 -1.17
C LYS A 95 12.89 -17.74 -0.03
N TYR A 96 11.63 -17.39 -0.26
CA TYR A 96 10.74 -16.84 0.75
C TYR A 96 9.80 -17.91 1.29
N SER A 97 9.91 -18.20 2.59
CA SER A 97 8.88 -18.98 3.28
C SER A 97 7.57 -18.19 3.38
N ASP A 98 6.47 -18.87 3.72
CA ASP A 98 5.18 -18.22 3.93
C ASP A 98 5.27 -17.16 5.02
N ALA A 99 5.98 -17.44 6.12
CA ALA A 99 6.22 -16.48 7.18
C ALA A 99 7.11 -15.30 6.76
N ASP A 100 8.04 -15.51 5.81
CA ASP A 100 8.86 -14.42 5.26
C ASP A 100 8.01 -13.51 4.35
N LEU A 101 7.12 -14.08 3.53
CA LEU A 101 6.20 -13.29 2.70
C LEU A 101 5.18 -12.54 3.56
N ASP A 102 4.67 -13.17 4.62
CA ASP A 102 3.72 -12.53 5.51
C ASP A 102 4.36 -11.31 6.19
N LYS A 103 5.58 -11.45 6.71
CA LYS A 103 6.38 -10.32 7.23
C LYS A 103 6.61 -9.22 6.20
N LEU A 104 6.85 -9.57 4.94
CA LEU A 104 7.03 -8.59 3.89
C LEU A 104 5.73 -7.80 3.62
N PHE A 105 4.60 -8.49 3.43
CA PHE A 105 3.34 -7.84 3.05
C PHE A 105 2.65 -7.14 4.23
N ARG A 106 2.62 -7.76 5.41
CA ARG A 106 1.93 -7.24 6.61
C ARG A 106 2.73 -6.21 7.36
N HIS A 107 4.06 -6.34 7.31
CA HIS A 107 4.96 -5.55 8.13
C HIS A 107 5.99 -4.77 7.33
N GLY A 108 6.13 -4.96 6.01
CA GLY A 108 7.14 -4.25 5.22
C GLY A 108 8.57 -4.67 5.53
N VAL A 109 8.78 -5.88 6.06
CA VAL A 109 10.09 -6.39 6.46
C VAL A 109 10.55 -7.46 5.47
N PRO A 110 11.48 -7.16 4.56
CA PRO A 110 12.02 -8.16 3.64
C PRO A 110 12.97 -9.12 4.36
N LYS A 111 13.04 -10.36 3.86
CA LYS A 111 13.84 -11.44 4.44
C LYS A 111 15.34 -11.11 4.53
N ASP A 112 15.85 -10.38 3.54
CA ASP A 112 17.26 -10.03 3.38
C ASP A 112 17.65 -8.74 4.12
N GLY A 113 16.73 -8.14 4.88
CA GLY A 113 16.99 -6.95 5.70
C GLY A 113 17.32 -5.69 4.91
N ARG A 114 17.15 -5.72 3.57
CA ARG A 114 17.37 -4.55 2.72
C ARG A 114 16.33 -3.47 3.00
N GLU A 115 16.65 -2.23 2.67
CA GLU A 115 15.64 -1.18 2.60
C GLU A 115 14.55 -1.56 1.58
N PHE A 116 13.29 -1.36 1.96
CA PHE A 116 12.13 -1.72 1.14
C PHE A 116 11.35 -0.46 0.77
N TRP A 117 11.29 -0.18 -0.52
CA TRP A 117 10.74 1.06 -1.08
C TRP A 117 9.72 0.75 -2.19
N PHE A 118 8.82 1.70 -2.43
CA PHE A 118 7.84 1.78 -3.53
C PHE A 118 6.71 0.74 -3.56
N MET A 119 6.97 -0.52 -3.23
CA MET A 119 5.90 -1.51 -3.17
C MET A 119 4.93 -1.12 -2.04
N PRO A 120 3.62 -0.94 -2.32
CA PRO A 120 2.68 -0.28 -1.42
C PRO A 120 2.15 -1.23 -0.33
N VAL A 121 3.07 -1.80 0.45
CA VAL A 121 2.76 -2.74 1.54
C VAL A 121 1.93 -2.10 2.65
N GLU A 122 1.96 -0.78 2.77
CA GLU A 122 1.05 -0.03 3.64
C GLU A 122 -0.42 -0.18 3.27
N SER A 123 -0.73 -0.45 1.99
CA SER A 123 -2.10 -0.75 1.55
C SER A 123 -2.39 -2.25 1.61
N PHE A 124 -1.38 -3.10 1.36
CA PHE A 124 -1.55 -4.56 1.35
C PHE A 124 -1.62 -5.20 2.74
N GLN A 125 -1.13 -4.53 3.77
CA GLN A 125 -1.05 -5.08 5.13
C GLN A 125 -2.40 -5.52 5.71
N PHE A 126 -3.52 -5.00 5.19
CA PHE A 126 -4.86 -5.31 5.66
C PHE A 126 -5.62 -6.32 4.80
N LEU A 127 -5.05 -6.84 3.71
CA LEU A 127 -5.69 -7.87 2.89
C LEU A 127 -6.23 -9.00 3.77
N SER A 128 -7.43 -9.50 3.50
CA SER A 128 -7.92 -10.69 4.19
C SER A 128 -6.94 -11.86 4.01
N ASP A 129 -6.97 -12.82 4.91
CA ASP A 129 -6.13 -14.02 4.75
C ASP A 129 -6.47 -14.76 3.46
N ASP A 130 -7.74 -14.83 3.06
CA ASP A 130 -8.14 -15.50 1.82
C ASP A 130 -7.63 -14.78 0.56
N ASP A 131 -7.71 -13.44 0.53
CA ASP A 131 -7.17 -12.63 -0.57
C ASP A 131 -5.64 -12.73 -0.65
N TYR A 132 -4.96 -12.65 0.50
CA TYR A 132 -3.52 -12.78 0.61
C TYR A 132 -3.05 -14.17 0.15
N GLU A 133 -3.72 -15.23 0.60
CA GLU A 133 -3.43 -16.61 0.22
C GLU A 133 -3.65 -16.86 -1.28
N ALA A 134 -4.70 -16.27 -1.86
CA ALA A 134 -4.94 -16.33 -3.30
C ALA A 134 -3.84 -15.60 -4.09
N LEU A 135 -3.48 -14.38 -3.70
CA LEU A 135 -2.38 -13.63 -4.30
C LEU A 135 -1.06 -14.40 -4.22
N LYS A 136 -0.74 -14.98 -3.06
CA LYS A 136 0.44 -15.82 -2.84
C LYS A 136 0.43 -17.06 -3.74
N ALA A 137 -0.71 -17.73 -3.90
CA ALA A 137 -0.85 -18.88 -4.79
C ALA A 137 -0.60 -18.49 -6.26
N TYR A 138 -1.14 -17.35 -6.70
CA TYR A 138 -0.92 -16.85 -8.06
C TYR A 138 0.56 -16.54 -8.32
N ILE A 139 1.21 -15.74 -7.47
CA ILE A 139 2.62 -15.40 -7.71
C ILE A 139 3.54 -16.63 -7.66
N ARG A 140 3.21 -17.64 -6.84
CA ARG A 140 3.95 -18.92 -6.76
C ARG A 140 3.68 -19.87 -7.93
N SER A 141 2.68 -19.59 -8.77
CA SER A 141 2.40 -20.40 -9.96
C SER A 141 3.44 -20.20 -11.08
N PHE A 142 4.21 -19.10 -11.03
CA PHE A 142 5.24 -18.79 -12.00
C PHE A 142 6.50 -19.63 -11.78
N LYS A 143 7.02 -20.21 -12.87
CA LYS A 143 8.32 -20.88 -12.85
C LYS A 143 9.45 -19.84 -12.88
N PRO A 144 10.59 -20.10 -12.22
CA PRO A 144 11.78 -19.25 -12.33
C PRO A 144 12.18 -19.00 -13.79
N ALA A 145 12.26 -17.72 -14.18
CA ALA A 145 12.64 -17.32 -15.54
C ALA A 145 13.28 -15.93 -15.59
N GLY A 146 14.03 -15.66 -16.67
CA GLY A 146 14.67 -14.37 -16.89
C GLY A 146 15.94 -14.16 -16.04
N THR A 147 16.27 -12.91 -15.78
CA THR A 147 17.42 -12.52 -14.95
C THR A 147 16.96 -11.60 -13.81
N GLN A 148 17.77 -11.51 -12.75
CA GLN A 148 17.54 -10.55 -11.68
C GLN A 148 18.10 -9.19 -12.07
N LEU A 149 17.30 -8.14 -11.92
CA LEU A 149 17.75 -6.77 -12.13
C LEU A 149 18.72 -6.31 -11.03
N PRO A 150 19.64 -5.36 -11.32
CA PRO A 150 20.49 -4.76 -10.30
C PRO A 150 19.69 -4.13 -9.16
N PRO A 151 20.26 -3.98 -7.96
CA PRO A 151 19.64 -3.22 -6.87
C PRO A 151 19.27 -1.79 -7.28
N ILE A 152 18.37 -1.16 -6.51
CA ILE A 152 17.97 0.22 -6.75
C ILE A 152 19.18 1.17 -6.76
N LYS A 153 19.17 2.14 -7.67
CA LYS A 153 20.16 3.22 -7.75
C LYS A 153 19.45 4.55 -7.59
N LYS A 154 19.60 5.18 -6.44
CA LYS A 154 18.91 6.43 -6.08
C LYS A 154 19.48 7.63 -6.82
N GLY A 155 18.63 8.33 -7.58
CA GLY A 155 18.93 9.60 -8.25
C GLY A 155 18.47 10.82 -7.44
N LYS A 156 18.51 12.00 -8.04
CA LYS A 156 18.10 13.26 -7.39
C LYS A 156 16.61 13.28 -7.05
N GLY A 157 15.75 12.82 -7.97
CA GLY A 157 14.30 12.79 -7.77
C GLY A 157 13.87 11.95 -6.56
N PHE A 158 14.57 10.83 -6.31
CA PHE A 158 14.36 10.02 -5.11
C PHE A 158 14.59 10.82 -3.83
N TYR A 159 15.69 11.59 -3.74
CA TYR A 159 15.98 12.37 -2.54
C TYR A 159 15.03 13.55 -2.37
N GLU A 160 14.57 14.17 -3.46
CA GLU A 160 13.53 15.21 -3.42
C GLU A 160 12.21 14.67 -2.84
N ASP A 161 11.82 13.44 -3.17
CA ASP A 161 10.64 12.79 -2.58
C ASP A 161 10.85 12.48 -1.09
N VAL A 162 12.04 12.00 -0.70
CA VAL A 162 12.38 11.78 0.72
C VAL A 162 12.32 13.10 1.50
N GLU A 163 12.81 14.21 0.94
CA GLU A 163 12.73 15.55 1.55
C GLU A 163 11.28 16.05 1.69
N ARG A 164 10.39 15.68 0.75
CA ARG A 164 8.94 15.91 0.85
C ARG A 164 8.25 14.95 1.83
N GLY A 165 9.01 14.03 2.40
CA GLY A 165 8.57 13.11 3.43
C GLY A 165 8.21 11.73 2.92
N PHE A 166 8.43 11.34 1.67
CA PHE A 166 8.19 9.96 1.23
C PHE A 166 9.14 8.99 1.97
N GLY A 167 8.57 8.06 2.73
CA GLY A 167 9.32 7.16 3.60
C GLY A 167 9.52 5.77 2.98
N ASP A 168 10.39 4.98 3.62
CA ASP A 168 10.47 3.54 3.34
C ASP A 168 9.18 2.83 3.80
N ALA A 169 9.07 1.54 3.51
CA ALA A 169 7.90 0.74 3.85
C ALA A 169 7.52 0.73 5.34
N GLN A 170 8.49 0.73 6.27
CA GLN A 170 8.18 0.78 7.71
C GLN A 170 7.54 2.12 8.07
N GLN A 171 8.12 3.20 7.56
CA GLN A 171 7.63 4.55 7.80
C GLN A 171 6.22 4.74 7.21
N GLN A 172 5.99 4.24 5.98
CA GLN A 172 4.68 4.30 5.33
C GLN A 172 3.64 3.47 6.09
N ILE A 173 3.97 2.25 6.53
CA ILE A 173 3.09 1.42 7.36
C ILE A 173 2.72 2.13 8.67
N ALA A 174 3.71 2.70 9.37
CA ALA A 174 3.48 3.38 10.63
C ALA A 174 2.54 4.59 10.46
N ARG A 175 2.78 5.41 9.43
CA ARG A 175 1.92 6.56 9.09
C ARG A 175 0.50 6.14 8.72
N TYR A 176 0.38 5.08 7.93
CA TYR A 176 -0.91 4.55 7.52
C TYR A 176 -1.73 4.10 8.74
N ARG A 177 -1.14 3.31 9.63
CA ARG A 177 -1.78 2.83 10.86
C ARG A 177 -2.17 3.94 11.82
N ALA A 178 -1.42 5.05 11.82
CA ALA A 178 -1.75 6.23 12.61
C ALA A 178 -2.93 7.03 12.00
N ASN A 179 -3.10 6.97 10.68
CA ASN A 179 -4.02 7.83 9.92
C ASN A 179 -4.84 7.02 8.91
N LEU A 180 -5.66 6.11 9.41
CA LEU A 180 -6.57 5.30 8.57
C LEU A 180 -7.62 6.19 7.86
N PRO A 181 -8.23 5.70 6.76
CA PRO A 181 -9.37 6.37 6.16
C PRO A 181 -10.52 6.57 7.14
N SER A 182 -11.32 7.60 6.91
CA SER A 182 -12.47 7.93 7.77
C SER A 182 -13.44 6.76 7.86
N ASP A 183 -13.82 6.39 9.08
CA ASP A 183 -14.90 5.44 9.31
C ASP A 183 -16.23 6.12 9.02
N MET A 184 -16.93 5.64 7.98
CA MET A 184 -18.21 6.20 7.56
C MET A 184 -19.41 5.43 8.12
N GLY A 185 -19.19 4.44 8.97
CA GLY A 185 -20.25 3.56 9.48
C GLY A 185 -20.14 2.14 8.92
N LYS A 186 -20.90 1.23 9.55
CA LYS A 186 -20.84 -0.21 9.26
C LYS A 186 -21.31 -0.52 7.84
N GLU A 187 -22.28 0.22 7.34
CA GLU A 187 -22.80 0.12 5.98
C GLU A 187 -21.74 0.34 4.90
N HIS A 188 -20.69 1.10 5.20
CA HIS A 188 -19.59 1.40 4.26
C HIS A 188 -18.30 0.65 4.60
N GLU A 189 -18.32 -0.32 5.53
CA GLU A 189 -17.11 -1.01 6.00
C GLU A 189 -16.40 -1.77 4.87
N TRP A 190 -17.15 -2.36 3.95
CA TRP A 190 -16.60 -3.07 2.79
C TRP A 190 -16.01 -2.11 1.75
N GLY A 191 -16.70 -1.01 1.46
CA GLY A 191 -16.17 0.04 0.58
C GLY A 191 -14.88 0.64 1.13
N ARG A 192 -14.81 0.87 2.45
CA ARG A 192 -13.59 1.30 3.14
C ARG A 192 -12.45 0.31 2.94
N TYR A 193 -12.68 -0.98 3.19
CA TYR A 193 -11.67 -2.03 2.99
C TYR A 193 -11.11 -2.05 1.55
N LEU A 194 -11.99 -1.90 0.55
CA LEU A 194 -11.58 -1.90 -0.86
C LEU A 194 -10.73 -0.66 -1.19
N VAL A 195 -11.06 0.54 -0.70
CA VAL A 195 -10.24 1.72 -0.95
C VAL A 195 -8.93 1.73 -0.15
N GLU A 196 -8.92 1.12 1.05
CA GLU A 196 -7.72 0.92 1.87
C GLU A 196 -6.68 0.07 1.16
N THR A 197 -7.13 -0.86 0.31
CA THR A 197 -6.25 -1.79 -0.40
C THR A 197 -5.89 -1.30 -1.81
N THR A 198 -6.74 -0.46 -2.44
CA THR A 198 -6.59 -0.07 -3.86
C THR A 198 -6.28 1.40 -4.10
N CYS A 199 -6.80 2.32 -3.30
CA CYS A 199 -6.72 3.76 -3.58
C CYS A 199 -5.62 4.47 -2.78
N THR A 200 -5.36 4.03 -1.55
CA THR A 200 -4.46 4.72 -0.61
C THR A 200 -3.00 4.72 -1.02
N ALA A 201 -2.57 3.78 -1.87
CA ALA A 201 -1.21 3.76 -2.43
C ALA A 201 -0.89 5.06 -3.19
N CYS A 202 -1.86 5.61 -3.92
CA CYS A 202 -1.71 6.85 -4.68
C CYS A 202 -2.35 8.06 -3.97
N HIS A 203 -3.45 7.86 -3.26
CA HIS A 203 -4.21 8.93 -2.61
C HIS A 203 -3.86 9.13 -1.14
N ASN A 204 -2.80 8.51 -0.64
CA ASN A 204 -2.40 8.48 0.77
C ASN A 204 -3.41 7.77 1.71
N SER A 205 -3.01 7.52 2.95
CA SER A 205 -3.79 6.73 3.90
C SER A 205 -5.13 7.36 4.31
N GLN A 206 -5.29 8.68 4.17
CA GLN A 206 -6.56 9.37 4.44
C GLN A 206 -7.33 9.73 3.17
N LEU A 207 -6.86 9.30 2.00
CA LEU A 207 -7.44 9.60 0.68
C LEU A 207 -7.43 11.11 0.34
N GLN A 208 -6.49 11.86 0.91
CA GLN A 208 -6.34 13.30 0.66
C GLN A 208 -5.44 13.61 -0.54
N GLY A 209 -4.71 12.62 -1.04
CA GLY A 209 -3.77 12.77 -2.14
C GLY A 209 -2.48 13.50 -1.75
N TYR A 210 -1.65 13.75 -2.75
CA TYR A 210 -0.42 14.51 -2.63
C TYR A 210 -0.49 15.72 -3.54
N GLU A 211 -0.18 16.91 -3.00
CA GLU A 211 -0.20 18.15 -3.76
C GLU A 211 0.64 18.03 -5.04
N GLY A 212 0.05 18.39 -6.19
CA GLY A 212 0.71 18.30 -7.49
C GLY A 212 0.79 16.89 -8.10
N PHE A 213 0.36 15.84 -7.40
CA PHE A 213 0.40 14.46 -7.90
C PHE A 213 -0.99 13.80 -7.94
N THR A 214 -1.67 13.66 -6.80
CA THR A 214 -3.00 13.04 -6.72
C THR A 214 -3.99 13.92 -5.95
N PRO A 215 -5.25 14.03 -6.40
CA PRO A 215 -6.23 14.87 -5.73
C PRO A 215 -6.76 14.24 -4.43
N ASN A 216 -7.30 15.07 -3.55
CA ASN A 216 -8.19 14.61 -2.48
C ASN A 216 -9.44 14.00 -3.09
N LEU A 217 -9.79 12.78 -2.67
CA LEU A 217 -10.97 12.07 -3.15
C LEU A 217 -12.31 12.71 -2.72
N ASP A 218 -12.29 13.78 -1.92
CA ASP A 218 -13.49 14.59 -1.66
C ASP A 218 -14.04 15.25 -2.93
N VAL A 219 -13.23 15.32 -4.00
CA VAL A 219 -13.70 15.67 -5.34
C VAL A 219 -14.82 14.75 -5.84
N ALA A 220 -14.95 13.53 -5.29
CA ALA A 220 -16.04 12.61 -5.60
C ALA A 220 -17.43 13.24 -5.34
N GLY A 221 -17.57 14.16 -4.40
CA GLY A 221 -18.83 14.86 -4.14
C GLY A 221 -19.32 15.74 -5.31
N ALA A 222 -18.45 16.03 -6.29
CA ALA A 222 -18.83 16.71 -7.53
C ALA A 222 -19.35 15.75 -8.62
N TYR A 223 -19.32 14.44 -8.39
CA TYR A 223 -19.75 13.41 -9.32
C TYR A 223 -21.06 12.78 -8.85
N SER A 224 -21.86 12.30 -9.80
CA SER A 224 -22.91 11.32 -9.52
C SER A 224 -22.32 9.92 -9.41
N GLU A 225 -23.07 9.00 -8.79
CA GLU A 225 -22.72 7.58 -8.72
C GLU A 225 -22.41 7.01 -10.11
N ALA A 226 -23.28 7.24 -11.10
CA ALA A 226 -23.07 6.78 -12.47
C ALA A 226 -21.79 7.36 -13.12
N GLU A 227 -21.40 8.59 -12.80
CA GLU A 227 -20.16 9.19 -13.31
C GLU A 227 -18.92 8.56 -12.66
N LEU A 228 -18.95 8.25 -11.36
CA LEU A 228 -17.87 7.55 -10.68
C LEU A 228 -17.76 6.09 -11.12
N THR A 229 -18.89 5.38 -11.25
CA THR A 229 -18.92 4.01 -11.77
C THR A 229 -18.38 3.96 -13.20
N ARG A 230 -18.73 4.94 -14.05
CA ARG A 230 -18.13 5.08 -15.39
C ARG A 230 -16.63 5.28 -15.29
N LEU A 231 -16.15 6.20 -14.45
CA LEU A 231 -14.72 6.45 -14.26
C LEU A 231 -14.00 5.15 -13.86
N LEU A 232 -14.47 4.42 -12.86
CA LEU A 232 -13.84 3.18 -12.40
C LEU A 232 -13.93 2.03 -13.41
N THR A 233 -14.86 2.09 -14.37
CA THR A 233 -15.05 1.05 -15.38
C THR A 233 -14.25 1.33 -16.67
N THR A 234 -14.25 2.58 -17.14
CA THR A 234 -13.73 2.95 -18.46
C THR A 234 -12.59 3.95 -18.42
N GLY A 235 -12.26 4.48 -17.24
CA GLY A 235 -11.29 5.55 -17.07
C GLY A 235 -11.77 6.93 -17.52
N GLU A 236 -13.04 7.08 -17.92
CA GLU A 236 -13.55 8.37 -18.40
C GLU A 236 -14.03 9.26 -17.24
N GLY A 237 -13.35 10.39 -17.05
CA GLY A 237 -13.75 11.40 -16.07
C GLY A 237 -15.06 12.14 -16.42
N LYS A 238 -15.47 13.07 -15.54
CA LYS A 238 -16.70 13.86 -15.71
C LYS A 238 -16.55 14.96 -16.76
N VAL A 239 -15.62 15.89 -16.53
CA VAL A 239 -15.41 17.06 -17.40
C VAL A 239 -14.37 16.74 -18.48
N LYS A 240 -13.21 16.22 -18.06
CA LYS A 240 -12.20 15.69 -18.96
C LYS A 240 -12.38 14.18 -19.04
N LYS A 241 -12.35 13.63 -20.27
CA LYS A 241 -12.39 12.18 -20.46
C LYS A 241 -11.11 11.52 -19.95
N GLU A 242 -9.95 12.03 -20.33
CA GLU A 242 -8.66 11.53 -19.86
C GLU A 242 -8.19 12.27 -18.61
N LEU A 243 -7.86 11.51 -17.56
CA LEU A 243 -7.33 11.96 -16.27
C LEU A 243 -5.87 11.49 -16.06
N GLY A 244 -5.18 11.07 -17.11
CA GLY A 244 -3.81 10.54 -17.05
C GLY A 244 -3.77 9.18 -16.34
N MET A 245 -2.86 9.04 -15.37
CA MET A 245 -2.63 7.78 -14.63
C MET A 245 -3.93 7.19 -14.07
N MET A 246 -4.86 8.02 -13.57
CA MET A 246 -6.13 7.52 -13.04
C MET A 246 -7.01 6.85 -14.12
N SER A 247 -6.98 7.35 -15.36
CA SER A 247 -7.69 6.71 -16.47
C SER A 247 -7.08 5.36 -16.83
N ASP A 248 -5.74 5.26 -16.80
CA ASP A 248 -5.03 4.00 -17.05
C ASP A 248 -5.26 2.99 -15.92
N MET A 249 -5.19 3.43 -14.66
CA MET A 249 -5.51 2.63 -13.48
C MET A 249 -6.93 2.06 -13.57
N ALA A 250 -7.90 2.89 -13.95
CA ALA A 250 -9.28 2.45 -14.09
C ALA A 250 -9.45 1.41 -15.21
N ARG A 251 -8.92 1.66 -16.41
CA ARG A 251 -9.09 0.76 -17.56
C ARG A 251 -8.41 -0.59 -17.36
N ASN A 252 -7.19 -0.58 -16.84
CA ASN A 252 -6.34 -1.76 -16.83
C ASN A 252 -6.46 -2.56 -15.52
N HIS A 253 -6.91 -1.92 -14.43
CA HIS A 253 -6.93 -2.51 -13.10
C HIS A 253 -8.34 -2.52 -12.50
N PHE A 254 -8.98 -1.35 -12.35
CA PHE A 254 -10.29 -1.25 -11.68
C PHE A 254 -11.46 -1.77 -12.54
N SER A 255 -11.26 -1.94 -13.84
CA SER A 255 -12.17 -2.69 -14.71
C SER A 255 -12.34 -4.16 -14.29
N GLN A 256 -11.36 -4.72 -13.57
CA GLN A 256 -11.42 -6.08 -13.02
C GLN A 256 -12.20 -6.17 -11.71
N LEU A 257 -12.55 -5.04 -11.08
CA LEU A 257 -13.48 -5.02 -9.95
C LEU A 257 -14.84 -5.59 -10.38
N THR A 258 -15.54 -6.27 -9.49
CA THR A 258 -16.93 -6.66 -9.77
C THR A 258 -17.82 -5.42 -9.68
N SER A 259 -19.02 -5.46 -10.25
CA SER A 259 -19.94 -4.31 -10.15
C SER A 259 -20.22 -3.96 -8.68
N ARG A 260 -20.42 -4.98 -7.83
CA ARG A 260 -20.65 -4.78 -6.39
C ARG A 260 -19.48 -4.12 -5.67
N GLU A 261 -18.25 -4.50 -6.00
CA GLU A 261 -17.06 -3.87 -5.41
C GLU A 261 -16.92 -2.41 -5.87
N ARG A 262 -17.16 -2.12 -7.15
CA ARG A 262 -17.19 -0.73 -7.64
C ARG A 262 -18.28 0.07 -6.93
N ASP A 263 -19.48 -0.47 -6.82
CA ASP A 263 -20.59 0.21 -6.15
C ASP A 263 -20.25 0.49 -4.68
N ALA A 264 -19.64 -0.46 -3.97
CA ALA A 264 -19.19 -0.25 -2.59
C ALA A 264 -18.09 0.82 -2.46
N ILE A 265 -17.13 0.87 -3.40
CA ILE A 265 -16.12 1.94 -3.45
C ILE A 265 -16.80 3.29 -3.69
N VAL A 266 -17.69 3.37 -4.69
CA VAL A 266 -18.40 4.61 -5.06
C VAL A 266 -19.23 5.13 -3.90
N ASP A 267 -20.00 4.25 -3.26
CA ASP A 267 -20.81 4.56 -2.08
C ASP A 267 -19.93 5.10 -0.93
N TYR A 268 -18.81 4.43 -0.62
CA TYR A 268 -17.87 4.90 0.40
C TYR A 268 -17.26 6.27 0.07
N VAL A 269 -16.78 6.51 -1.16
CA VAL A 269 -16.14 7.80 -1.50
C VAL A 269 -17.15 8.95 -1.56
N LEU A 270 -18.41 8.68 -1.91
CA LEU A 270 -19.50 9.66 -1.84
C LEU A 270 -19.87 9.98 -0.39
N ALA A 271 -20.06 8.95 0.44
CA ALA A 271 -20.31 9.12 1.87
C ALA A 271 -19.18 9.93 2.54
N ARG A 272 -17.93 9.56 2.23
CA ARG A 272 -16.74 10.31 2.65
C ARG A 272 -16.87 11.76 2.20
N ALA A 273 -17.04 12.05 0.91
CA ALA A 273 -17.10 13.43 0.42
C ALA A 273 -18.22 14.27 1.07
N GLY A 274 -19.35 13.66 1.43
CA GLY A 274 -20.46 14.29 2.12
C GLY A 274 -20.28 14.49 3.63
N ARG A 275 -19.19 13.98 4.23
CA ARG A 275 -18.95 14.09 5.68
C ARG A 275 -18.72 15.55 6.11
N PRO A 276 -19.04 15.90 7.38
CA PRO A 276 -18.63 17.17 7.94
C PRO A 276 -17.10 17.32 7.86
N GLN A 277 -16.64 18.35 7.16
CA GLN A 277 -15.21 18.62 7.05
C GLN A 277 -14.69 19.18 8.39
N PRO A 278 -13.55 18.71 8.91
CA PRO A 278 -12.93 19.36 10.06
C PRO A 278 -12.70 20.84 9.71
N ALA A 279 -12.97 21.73 10.67
CA ALA A 279 -12.72 23.16 10.48
C ALA A 279 -11.26 23.33 10.05
N GLN A 280 -11.05 23.96 8.89
CA GLN A 280 -9.69 24.24 8.41
C GLN A 280 -8.98 25.05 9.49
N ALA A 281 -7.88 24.51 10.02
CA ALA A 281 -6.98 25.30 10.85
C ALA A 281 -6.42 26.41 9.97
N GLN A 282 -6.82 27.65 10.27
CA GLN A 282 -6.33 28.86 9.62
C GLN A 282 -4.88 29.15 10.02
#